data_AF-A0A3D9R254-F1
#
_entry.id   AF-A0A3D9R254-F1
#
_cell.length_a   1.000
_cell.length_b   1.000
_cell.length_c   1.000
_cell.angle_alpha   90.00
_cell.angle_beta   90.00
_cell.angle_gamma   90.00
#
_symmetry.space_group_name_H-M   'P 1'
#
loop_
_entity.id
_entity.type
_entity.pdbx_description
1 polymer ?
#
loop_
_entity_poly.entity_id
_entity_poly.type
_entity_poly.pdbx_seq_one_letter_code
_entity_poly.pdbx_strand_id
1 'polypeptide(L)'
;MINVTEARKKQLDYIGITNDTLAFLKSHEQTFKQITELVVDELYARVYKQPELAAIITAHSTIERLKSTQIWYFQTMTAGLIDEAFIEKRLYIGSLHSRIGLTTEWYLGTYMLYLDIATHFLMSVVPDEWLRIIQALSKMFNFDSQLVLEAYEKDEKALVQKMADDRQMMITTISAAVQELATMMIELTGSTQSVAHTATHTAQLQEDSHDKVEQLNTQMKDIQLMGKVIQEVADQTNLLGLNAAIEAARAGEAGYGFEIVAREIRKLAENSKQSSKTIQEKLRGMNTIIADVKQRNDETVKLARAQAESSKELASFVTMIESITDELSKLQGVAG
;
A
#
# COMPACT_ATOMS: atom_id res chain seq x y z
N MET A 1 33.01 -40.99 -30.66
CA MET A 1 33.13 -41.81 -29.46
C MET A 1 32.22 -41.23 -28.40
N ILE A 2 31.56 -42.09 -27.63
CA ILE A 2 30.66 -41.71 -26.55
C ILE A 2 31.45 -41.70 -25.24
N ASN A 3 31.50 -40.55 -24.55
CA ASN A 3 32.17 -40.38 -23.26
C ASN A 3 31.32 -39.55 -22.30
N VAL A 4 30.29 -40.18 -21.73
CA VAL A 4 29.28 -39.54 -20.89
C VAL A 4 28.94 -40.41 -19.68
N THR A 5 28.19 -39.87 -18.72
CA THR A 5 27.67 -40.62 -17.56
C THR A 5 26.87 -41.87 -17.95
N GLU A 6 26.79 -42.85 -17.04
CA GLU A 6 26.02 -44.09 -17.26
C GLU A 6 24.53 -43.83 -17.55
N ALA A 7 23.94 -42.80 -16.95
CA ALA A 7 22.56 -42.41 -17.25
C ALA A 7 22.40 -41.94 -18.70
N ARG A 8 23.33 -41.12 -19.20
CA ARG A 8 23.33 -40.64 -20.59
C ARG A 8 23.64 -41.76 -21.58
N LYS A 9 24.52 -42.70 -21.24
CA LYS A 9 24.73 -43.90 -22.06
C LYS A 9 23.44 -44.68 -22.28
N LYS A 10 22.68 -44.96 -21.21
CA LYS A 10 21.37 -45.63 -21.32
C LYS A 10 20.38 -44.87 -22.21
N GLN A 11 20.36 -43.54 -22.12
CA GLN A 11 19.53 -42.69 -22.97
C GLN A 11 19.93 -42.79 -24.46
N LEU A 12 21.23 -42.71 -24.75
CA LEU A 12 21.77 -42.86 -26.10
C LEU A 12 21.51 -44.26 -26.68
N ASP A 13 21.69 -45.30 -25.87
CA ASP A 13 21.41 -46.69 -26.23
C ASP A 13 19.93 -46.90 -26.58
N TYR A 14 19.02 -46.29 -25.81
CA TYR A 14 17.57 -46.39 -26.03
C TYR A 14 17.14 -45.85 -27.40
N ILE A 15 17.74 -44.73 -27.86
CA ILE A 15 17.48 -44.15 -29.19
C ILE A 15 18.41 -44.70 -30.28
N GLY A 16 19.28 -45.65 -29.93
CA GLY A 16 20.18 -46.35 -30.84
C GLY A 16 21.31 -45.47 -31.39
N ILE A 17 21.84 -44.52 -30.61
CA ILE A 17 23.10 -43.83 -30.91
C ILE A 17 24.24 -44.64 -30.31
N THR A 18 25.00 -45.32 -31.17
CA THR A 18 26.16 -46.13 -30.80
C THR A 18 27.46 -45.49 -31.27
N ASN A 19 28.61 -46.01 -30.82
CA ASN A 19 29.91 -45.62 -31.38
C ASN A 19 29.98 -45.82 -32.91
N ASP A 20 29.31 -46.86 -33.44
CA ASP A 20 29.22 -47.10 -34.88
C ASP A 20 28.40 -46.02 -35.59
N THR A 21 27.32 -45.55 -34.97
CA THR A 21 26.50 -44.44 -35.48
C THR A 21 27.36 -43.17 -35.60
N LEU A 22 28.14 -42.86 -34.56
CA LEU A 22 29.02 -41.70 -34.54
C LEU A 22 30.19 -41.83 -35.51
N ALA A 23 30.78 -43.03 -35.63
CA ALA A 23 31.85 -43.30 -36.60
C ALA A 23 31.35 -43.17 -38.04
N PHE A 24 30.12 -43.62 -38.32
CA PHE A 24 29.48 -43.49 -39.63
C PHE A 24 29.18 -42.03 -40.01
N LEU A 25 28.70 -41.21 -39.07
CA LEU A 25 28.55 -39.76 -39.32
C LEU A 25 29.91 -39.11 -39.58
N LYS A 26 30.93 -39.47 -38.81
CA LYS A 26 32.28 -38.93 -38.97
C LYS A 26 32.93 -39.33 -40.30
N SER A 27 32.67 -40.53 -40.82
CA SER A 27 33.21 -40.95 -42.12
C SER A 27 32.67 -40.10 -43.28
N HIS A 28 31.56 -39.38 -43.06
CA HIS A 28 30.94 -38.46 -44.02
C HIS A 28 31.25 -36.98 -43.75
N GLU A 29 32.27 -36.67 -42.94
CA GLU A 29 32.63 -35.30 -42.57
C GLU A 29 32.82 -34.39 -43.79
N GLN A 30 33.43 -34.89 -44.86
CA GLN A 30 33.65 -34.10 -46.08
C GLN A 30 32.34 -33.75 -46.81
N THR A 31 31.38 -34.69 -46.85
CA THR A 31 30.03 -34.43 -47.35
C THR A 31 29.36 -33.34 -46.52
N PHE A 32 29.41 -33.45 -45.20
CA PHE A 32 28.82 -32.44 -44.32
C PHE A 32 29.46 -31.07 -44.53
N LYS A 33 30.79 -30.98 -44.67
CA LYS A 33 31.47 -29.72 -45.00
C LYS A 33 30.97 -29.10 -46.31
N GLN A 34 30.66 -29.92 -47.32
CA GLN A 34 30.14 -29.44 -48.61
C GLN A 34 28.72 -28.87 -48.51
N ILE A 35 27.86 -29.46 -47.68
CA ILE A 35 26.44 -29.07 -47.63
C ILE A 35 26.09 -28.09 -46.50
N THR A 36 26.92 -27.95 -45.46
CA THR A 36 26.56 -27.21 -44.25
C THR A 36 26.16 -25.76 -44.52
N GLU A 37 26.95 -25.02 -45.32
CA GLU A 37 26.65 -23.62 -45.63
C GLU A 37 25.31 -23.48 -46.37
N LEU A 38 25.07 -24.34 -47.35
CA LEU A 38 23.82 -24.39 -48.12
C LEU A 38 22.61 -24.69 -47.23
N VAL A 39 22.75 -25.65 -46.31
CA VAL A 39 21.71 -26.01 -45.35
C VAL A 39 21.38 -24.84 -44.44
N VAL A 40 22.39 -24.17 -43.88
CA VAL A 40 22.21 -23.05 -42.95
C VAL A 40 21.65 -21.82 -43.66
N ASP A 41 22.06 -21.55 -44.90
CA ASP A 41 21.51 -20.45 -45.70
C ASP A 41 20.02 -20.64 -45.98
N GLU A 42 19.63 -21.83 -46.43
CA GLU A 42 18.22 -22.17 -46.67
C GLU A 42 17.41 -22.19 -45.37
N LEU A 43 18.01 -22.64 -44.26
CA LEU A 43 17.36 -22.62 -42.96
C LEU A 43 16.97 -21.20 -42.56
N TYR A 44 17.91 -20.26 -42.61
CA TYR A 44 17.62 -18.87 -42.26
C TYR A 44 16.70 -18.18 -43.26
N ALA A 45 16.73 -18.57 -44.54
CA ALA A 45 15.76 -18.11 -45.53
C ALA A 45 14.31 -18.53 -45.18
N ARG A 46 14.12 -19.66 -44.48
CA ARG A 46 12.81 -20.12 -43.99
C ARG A 46 12.45 -19.53 -42.63
N VAL A 47 13.39 -19.52 -41.67
CA VAL A 47 13.18 -18.98 -40.32
C VAL A 47 12.82 -17.50 -40.38
N TYR A 48 13.49 -16.72 -41.22
CA TYR A 48 13.26 -15.27 -41.32
C TYR A 48 11.92 -14.90 -41.97
N LYS A 49 11.21 -15.86 -42.59
CA LYS A 49 9.85 -15.64 -43.09
C LYS A 49 8.81 -15.56 -41.97
N GLN A 50 9.13 -16.07 -40.77
CA GLN A 50 8.25 -15.99 -39.61
C GLN A 50 8.51 -14.68 -38.85
N PRO A 51 7.53 -13.75 -38.78
CA PRO A 51 7.75 -12.44 -38.19
C PRO A 51 8.22 -12.49 -36.72
N GLU A 52 7.65 -13.38 -35.91
CA GLU A 52 8.03 -13.57 -34.51
C GLU A 52 9.49 -14.02 -34.35
N LEU A 53 9.98 -14.91 -35.20
CA LEU A 53 11.37 -15.38 -35.17
C LEU A 53 12.32 -14.29 -35.68
N ALA A 54 11.94 -13.56 -36.73
CA ALA A 54 12.70 -12.43 -37.24
C ALA A 54 12.84 -11.31 -36.18
N ALA A 55 11.80 -11.08 -35.38
CA ALA A 55 11.83 -10.11 -34.28
C ALA A 55 12.82 -10.54 -33.18
N ILE A 56 12.78 -11.81 -32.74
CA ILE A 56 13.73 -12.35 -31.75
C ILE A 56 15.17 -12.23 -32.26
N ILE A 57 15.42 -12.59 -33.52
CA ILE A 57 16.75 -12.48 -34.13
C ILE A 57 17.22 -11.03 -34.10
N THR A 58 16.39 -10.09 -34.56
CA THR A 58 16.74 -8.66 -34.64
C THR A 58 16.99 -8.06 -33.25
N ALA A 59 16.29 -8.53 -32.22
CA ALA A 59 16.46 -8.06 -30.85
C ALA A 59 17.77 -8.55 -30.20
N HIS A 60 18.27 -9.73 -30.57
CA HIS A 60 19.36 -10.40 -29.85
C HIS A 60 20.62 -10.68 -30.69
N SER A 61 20.57 -10.56 -32.01
CA SER A 61 21.66 -10.94 -32.92
C SER A 61 21.52 -10.37 -34.34
N THR A 62 22.34 -10.86 -35.27
CA THR A 62 22.19 -10.69 -36.71
C THR A 62 22.18 -12.05 -37.41
N ILE A 63 21.60 -12.13 -38.62
CA ILE A 63 21.56 -13.37 -39.40
C ILE A 63 22.97 -13.86 -39.69
N GLU A 64 23.89 -12.99 -40.09
CA GLU A 64 25.26 -13.36 -40.47
C GLU A 64 25.99 -14.04 -39.30
N ARG A 65 25.89 -13.46 -38.09
CA ARG A 65 26.48 -14.04 -36.88
C ARG A 65 25.84 -15.37 -36.55
N LEU A 66 24.52 -15.45 -36.67
CA LEU A 66 23.77 -16.66 -36.38
C LEU A 66 24.07 -17.80 -37.36
N LYS A 67 24.23 -17.49 -38.66
CA LYS A 67 24.67 -18.45 -39.68
C LYS A 67 26.02 -19.07 -39.31
N SER A 68 27.01 -18.26 -38.93
CA SER A 68 28.30 -18.79 -38.47
C SER A 68 28.16 -19.72 -37.26
N THR A 69 27.32 -19.37 -36.29
CA THR A 69 27.08 -20.25 -35.13
C THR A 69 26.31 -21.52 -35.49
N GLN A 70 25.39 -21.47 -36.47
CA GLN A 70 24.64 -22.64 -36.91
C GLN A 70 25.47 -23.58 -37.78
N ILE A 71 26.42 -23.06 -38.58
CA ILE A 71 27.41 -23.88 -39.30
C ILE A 71 28.22 -24.70 -38.29
N TRP A 72 28.75 -24.03 -37.25
CA TRP A 72 29.45 -24.71 -36.16
C TRP A 72 28.56 -25.74 -35.46
N TYR A 73 27.30 -25.38 -35.15
CA TYR A 73 26.36 -26.28 -34.51
C TYR A 73 26.12 -27.54 -35.36
N PHE A 74 25.79 -27.40 -36.64
CA PHE A 74 25.52 -28.53 -37.54
C PHE A 74 26.75 -29.43 -37.69
N GLN A 75 27.94 -28.87 -37.83
CA GLN A 75 29.19 -29.64 -37.89
C GLN A 75 29.46 -30.42 -36.60
N THR A 76 29.16 -29.85 -35.43
CA THR A 76 29.32 -30.57 -34.16
C THR A 76 28.32 -31.70 -33.99
N MET A 77 27.15 -31.65 -34.64
CA MET A 77 26.18 -32.77 -34.68
C MET A 77 26.71 -33.98 -35.48
N THR A 78 27.66 -33.76 -36.39
CA THR A 78 28.21 -34.79 -37.28
C THR A 78 29.68 -35.12 -37.00
N ALA A 79 30.30 -34.50 -36.00
CA ALA A 79 31.70 -34.69 -35.64
C ALA A 79 32.03 -36.09 -35.07
N GLY A 80 30.99 -36.87 -34.76
CA GLY A 80 31.11 -38.23 -34.24
C GLY A 80 31.64 -38.29 -32.81
N LEU A 81 31.39 -37.28 -31.98
CA LEU A 81 31.76 -37.22 -30.57
C LEU A 81 30.56 -36.75 -29.74
N ILE A 82 30.22 -37.50 -28.69
CA ILE A 82 29.29 -37.06 -27.66
C ILE A 82 30.00 -37.25 -26.32
N ASP A 83 30.37 -36.13 -25.70
CA ASP A 83 30.96 -36.07 -24.37
C ASP A 83 30.19 -35.09 -23.49
N GLU A 84 30.60 -34.96 -22.22
CA GLU A 84 29.95 -34.03 -21.29
C GLU A 84 30.03 -32.58 -21.78
N ALA A 85 31.13 -32.17 -22.42
CA ALA A 85 31.27 -30.82 -22.96
C ALA A 85 30.27 -30.54 -24.10
N PHE A 86 30.01 -31.53 -24.96
CA PHE A 86 28.94 -31.46 -25.95
C PHE A 86 27.58 -31.25 -25.27
N ILE A 87 27.24 -32.07 -24.27
CA ILE A 87 25.95 -32.02 -23.56
C ILE A 87 25.77 -30.68 -22.84
N GLU A 88 26.75 -30.25 -22.05
CA GLU A 88 26.73 -28.98 -21.33
C GLU A 88 26.49 -27.80 -22.27
N LYS A 89 27.12 -27.83 -23.44
CA LYS A 89 26.94 -26.79 -24.45
C LYS A 89 25.53 -26.79 -25.02
N ARG A 90 24.90 -27.96 -25.24
CA ARG A 90 23.50 -28.06 -25.70
C ARG A 90 22.51 -27.58 -24.64
N LEU A 91 22.70 -27.98 -23.40
CA LEU A 91 21.92 -27.48 -22.26
C LEU A 91 22.01 -25.96 -22.14
N TYR A 92 23.23 -25.40 -22.23
CA TYR A 92 23.45 -23.95 -22.21
C TYR A 92 22.71 -23.22 -23.35
N ILE A 93 22.78 -23.76 -24.57
CA ILE A 93 22.07 -23.20 -25.73
C ILE A 93 20.55 -23.30 -25.52
N GLY A 94 20.05 -24.41 -24.97
CA GLY A 94 18.64 -24.57 -24.58
C GLY A 94 18.17 -23.46 -23.64
N SER A 95 18.88 -23.28 -22.51
CA SER A 95 18.59 -22.22 -21.55
C SER A 95 18.72 -20.81 -22.13
N LEU A 96 19.64 -20.57 -23.07
CA LEU A 96 19.75 -19.27 -23.74
C LEU A 96 18.49 -18.97 -24.58
N HIS A 97 18.00 -19.95 -25.33
CA HIS A 97 16.79 -19.81 -26.14
C HIS A 97 15.53 -19.63 -25.28
N SER A 98 15.43 -20.39 -24.18
CA SER A 98 14.38 -20.22 -23.16
C SER A 98 14.35 -18.77 -22.65
N ARG A 99 15.52 -18.21 -22.32
CA ARG A 99 15.65 -16.85 -21.78
C ARG A 99 15.29 -15.74 -22.76
N ILE A 100 15.53 -15.92 -24.05
CA ILE A 100 15.15 -14.94 -25.09
C ILE A 100 13.71 -15.12 -25.58
N GLY A 101 12.94 -16.03 -24.96
CA GLY A 101 11.53 -16.24 -25.27
C GLY A 101 11.28 -17.01 -26.56
N LEU A 102 12.24 -17.79 -27.06
CA LEU A 102 11.96 -18.72 -28.15
C LEU A 102 11.10 -19.86 -27.59
N THR A 103 9.92 -20.09 -28.16
CA THR A 103 9.04 -21.17 -27.71
C THR A 103 9.52 -22.53 -28.23
N THR A 104 9.18 -23.60 -27.50
CA THR A 104 9.58 -24.97 -27.86
C THR A 104 8.99 -25.40 -29.20
N GLU A 105 7.82 -24.91 -29.61
CA GLU A 105 7.23 -25.18 -30.94
C GLU A 105 8.17 -24.78 -32.09
N TRP A 106 8.78 -23.59 -32.02
CA TRP A 106 9.67 -23.09 -33.07
C TRP A 106 11.04 -23.75 -33.01
N TYR A 107 11.55 -23.97 -31.80
CA TYR A 107 12.83 -24.64 -31.62
C TYR A 107 12.73 -26.09 -32.12
N LEU A 108 11.74 -26.86 -31.66
CA LEU A 108 11.57 -28.25 -32.09
C LEU A 108 11.24 -28.35 -33.59
N GLY A 109 10.44 -27.42 -34.13
CA GLY A 109 10.17 -27.33 -35.56
C GLY A 109 11.42 -27.10 -36.40
N THR A 110 12.42 -26.39 -35.87
CA THR A 110 13.69 -26.13 -36.55
C THR A 110 14.48 -27.42 -36.82
N TYR A 111 14.37 -28.44 -35.96
CA TYR A 111 14.97 -29.75 -36.23
C TYR A 111 14.37 -30.42 -37.47
N MET A 112 13.05 -30.29 -37.68
CA MET A 112 12.40 -30.79 -38.88
C MET A 112 12.85 -30.02 -40.12
N LEU A 113 13.03 -28.70 -40.02
CA LEU A 113 13.59 -27.90 -41.12
C LEU A 113 15.01 -28.34 -41.48
N TYR A 114 15.87 -28.56 -40.48
CA TYR A 114 17.22 -29.08 -40.70
C TYR A 114 17.22 -30.41 -41.44
N LEU A 115 16.37 -31.36 -41.02
CA LEU A 115 16.28 -32.68 -41.64
C LEU A 115 15.74 -32.61 -43.07
N ASP A 116 14.69 -31.82 -43.32
CA ASP A 116 14.10 -31.63 -44.65
C ASP A 116 15.13 -31.05 -45.63
N ILE A 117 15.79 -29.95 -45.24
CA ILE A 117 16.80 -29.27 -46.06
C ILE A 117 18.01 -30.18 -46.29
N ALA A 118 18.54 -30.81 -45.24
CA ALA A 118 19.68 -31.70 -45.35
C ALA A 118 19.37 -32.91 -46.26
N THR A 119 18.17 -33.47 -46.19
CA THR A 119 17.75 -34.58 -47.07
C THR A 119 17.86 -34.21 -48.54
N HIS A 120 17.37 -33.03 -48.91
CA HIS A 120 17.42 -32.55 -50.30
C HIS A 120 18.86 -32.50 -50.84
N PHE A 121 19.80 -31.94 -50.07
CA PHE A 121 21.20 -31.88 -50.48
C PHE A 121 21.90 -33.24 -50.44
N LEU A 122 21.62 -34.07 -49.43
CA LEU A 122 22.23 -35.39 -49.29
C LEU A 122 21.83 -36.35 -50.43
N MET A 123 20.59 -36.31 -50.91
CA MET A 123 20.15 -37.10 -52.06
C MET A 123 20.97 -36.83 -53.33
N SER A 124 21.49 -35.60 -53.46
CA SER A 124 22.30 -35.20 -54.61
C SER A 124 23.78 -35.55 -54.45
N VAL A 125 24.32 -35.42 -53.23
CA VAL A 125 25.76 -35.58 -52.97
C VAL A 125 26.15 -37.03 -52.64
N VAL A 126 25.27 -37.80 -52.00
CA VAL A 126 25.54 -39.19 -51.56
C VAL A 126 24.32 -40.09 -51.82
N PRO A 127 23.94 -40.33 -53.09
CA PRO A 127 22.68 -40.99 -53.45
C PRO A 127 22.55 -42.43 -52.92
N ASP A 128 23.66 -43.12 -52.65
CA ASP A 128 23.64 -44.50 -52.17
C ASP A 128 23.51 -44.62 -50.64
N GLU A 129 23.87 -43.57 -49.89
CA GLU A 129 23.93 -43.62 -48.42
C GLU A 129 23.08 -42.54 -47.71
N TRP A 130 22.45 -41.62 -48.44
CA TRP A 130 21.68 -40.50 -47.85
C TRP A 130 20.63 -40.96 -46.83
N LEU A 131 19.97 -42.10 -47.07
CA LEU A 131 18.95 -42.64 -46.16
C LEU A 131 19.55 -43.04 -44.81
N ARG A 132 20.74 -43.65 -44.83
CA ARG A 132 21.43 -44.06 -43.60
C ARG A 132 22.00 -42.86 -42.87
N ILE A 133 22.48 -41.86 -43.62
CA ILE A 133 22.95 -40.58 -43.07
C ILE A 133 21.81 -39.85 -42.37
N ILE A 134 20.64 -39.69 -43.01
CA ILE A 134 19.51 -38.97 -42.43
C ILE A 134 18.90 -39.71 -41.24
N GLN A 135 18.92 -41.04 -41.22
CA GLN A 135 18.52 -41.84 -40.06
C GLN A 135 19.46 -41.58 -38.86
N ALA A 136 20.78 -41.57 -39.08
CA ALA A 136 21.75 -41.27 -38.03
C ALA A 136 21.64 -39.82 -37.54
N LEU A 137 21.45 -38.87 -38.47
CA LEU A 137 21.28 -37.45 -38.16
C LEU A 137 19.97 -37.18 -37.40
N SER A 138 18.87 -37.87 -37.76
CA SER A 138 17.59 -37.82 -37.04
C SER A 138 17.74 -38.22 -35.57
N LYS A 139 18.54 -39.26 -35.28
CA LYS A 139 18.84 -39.66 -33.90
C LYS A 139 19.60 -38.57 -33.15
N MET A 140 20.61 -37.97 -33.79
CA MET A 140 21.37 -36.85 -33.19
C MET A 140 20.45 -35.66 -32.86
N PHE A 141 19.59 -35.24 -33.80
CA PHE A 141 18.64 -34.15 -33.54
C PHE A 141 17.60 -34.51 -32.47
N ASN A 142 17.15 -35.77 -32.43
CA ASN A 142 16.26 -36.21 -31.36
C ASN A 142 16.94 -36.16 -29.99
N PHE A 143 18.20 -36.57 -29.88
CA PHE A 143 18.97 -36.45 -28.64
C PHE A 143 19.13 -34.98 -28.22
N ASP A 144 19.48 -34.09 -29.16
CA ASP A 144 19.58 -32.66 -28.90
C ASP A 144 18.25 -32.05 -28.44
N SER A 145 17.14 -32.47 -29.06
CA SER A 145 15.79 -32.06 -28.64
C SER A 145 15.50 -32.44 -27.19
N GLN A 146 15.91 -33.64 -26.76
CA GLN A 146 15.74 -34.07 -25.37
C GLN A 146 16.55 -33.20 -24.39
N LEU A 147 17.77 -32.82 -24.76
CA LEU A 147 18.60 -31.92 -23.94
C LEU A 147 18.01 -30.50 -23.89
N VAL A 148 17.48 -29.99 -25.00
CA VAL A 148 16.81 -28.68 -25.02
C VAL A 148 15.57 -28.70 -24.14
N LEU A 149 14.72 -29.73 -24.24
CA LEU A 149 13.55 -29.88 -23.37
C LEU A 149 13.95 -29.95 -21.88
N GLU A 150 15.00 -30.70 -21.55
CA GLU A 150 15.55 -30.75 -20.19
C GLU A 150 15.97 -29.35 -19.68
N ALA A 151 16.59 -28.54 -20.53
CA ALA A 151 16.97 -27.17 -20.17
C ALA A 151 15.74 -26.26 -19.94
N TYR A 152 14.71 -26.37 -20.78
CA TYR A 152 13.47 -25.60 -20.62
C TYR A 152 12.71 -26.01 -19.35
N GLU A 153 12.58 -27.30 -19.08
CA GLU A 153 11.93 -27.79 -17.86
C GLU A 153 12.66 -27.32 -16.60
N LYS A 154 13.99 -27.28 -16.63
CA LYS A 154 14.79 -26.78 -15.52
C LYS A 154 14.56 -25.29 -15.26
N ASP A 155 14.54 -24.49 -16.32
CA ASP A 155 14.28 -23.04 -16.22
C ASP A 155 12.85 -22.78 -15.71
N GLU A 156 11.86 -23.54 -16.19
CA GLU A 156 10.46 -23.44 -15.75
C GLU A 156 10.30 -23.82 -14.27
N LYS A 157 10.90 -24.94 -13.83
CA LYS A 157 10.91 -25.35 -12.42
C LYS A 157 11.55 -24.29 -11.52
N ALA A 158 12.65 -23.69 -11.95
CA ALA A 158 13.31 -22.62 -11.21
C ALA A 158 12.41 -21.37 -11.08
N LEU A 159 11.69 -21.02 -12.14
CA LEU A 159 10.72 -19.93 -12.12
C LEU A 159 9.56 -20.22 -11.16
N VAL A 160 8.98 -21.41 -11.23
CA VAL A 160 7.88 -21.84 -10.34
C VAL A 160 8.34 -21.83 -8.88
N GLN A 161 9.54 -22.34 -8.58
CA GLN A 161 10.09 -22.31 -7.23
C GLN A 161 10.26 -20.87 -6.72
N LYS A 162 10.83 -19.99 -7.55
CA LYS A 162 10.97 -18.57 -7.20
C LYS A 162 9.61 -17.93 -6.92
N MET A 163 8.60 -18.20 -7.75
CA MET A 163 7.24 -17.69 -7.53
C MET A 163 6.62 -18.23 -6.23
N ALA A 164 6.90 -19.48 -5.87
CA ALA A 164 6.47 -20.07 -4.60
C ALA A 164 7.16 -19.39 -3.40
N ASP A 165 8.47 -19.15 -3.48
CA ASP A 165 9.24 -18.47 -2.43
C ASP A 165 8.78 -17.01 -2.26
N ASP A 166 8.57 -16.29 -3.37
CA ASP A 166 8.05 -14.91 -3.37
C ASP A 166 6.63 -14.86 -2.77
N ARG A 167 5.77 -15.84 -3.10
CA ARG A 167 4.43 -15.98 -2.50
C ARG A 167 4.52 -16.23 -0.99
N GLN A 168 5.44 -17.07 -0.54
CA GLN A 168 5.60 -17.36 0.89
C GLN A 168 6.06 -16.12 1.67
N MET A 169 7.01 -15.36 1.12
CA MET A 169 7.42 -14.08 1.71
C MET A 169 6.24 -13.09 1.79
N MET A 170 5.44 -12.96 0.73
CA MET A 170 4.25 -12.09 0.76
C MET A 170 3.27 -12.51 1.86
N ILE A 171 2.99 -13.81 2.03
CA ILE A 171 2.11 -14.30 3.11
C ILE A 171 2.66 -13.87 4.47
N THR A 172 3.95 -14.08 4.73
CA THR A 172 4.57 -13.69 6.00
C THR A 172 4.49 -12.18 6.25
N THR A 173 4.74 -11.35 5.23
CA THR A 173 4.61 -9.88 5.34
C THR A 173 3.17 -9.46 5.62
N ILE A 174 2.18 -10.05 4.93
CA ILE A 174 0.76 -9.76 5.17
C ILE A 174 0.37 -10.19 6.59
N SER A 175 0.79 -11.36 7.07
CA SER A 175 0.51 -11.83 8.44
C SER A 175 1.05 -10.86 9.49
N ALA A 176 2.27 -10.35 9.31
CA ALA A 176 2.84 -9.36 10.21
C ALA A 176 2.00 -8.07 10.24
N ALA A 177 1.61 -7.56 9.06
CA ALA A 177 0.78 -6.36 8.93
C ALA A 177 -0.62 -6.54 9.56
N VAL A 178 -1.24 -7.71 9.37
CA VAL A 178 -2.54 -8.07 9.97
C VAL A 178 -2.44 -8.09 11.50
N GLN A 179 -1.37 -8.64 12.06
CA GLN A 179 -1.16 -8.68 13.52
C GLN A 179 -0.90 -7.30 14.14
N GLU A 180 -0.13 -6.46 13.45
CA GLU A 180 0.11 -5.07 13.86
C GLU A 180 -1.20 -4.28 13.81
N LEU A 181 -1.97 -4.44 12.74
CA LEU A 181 -3.27 -3.83 12.59
C LEU A 181 -4.23 -4.26 13.71
N ALA A 182 -4.33 -5.56 14.02
CA ALA A 182 -5.14 -6.03 15.15
C ALA A 182 -4.77 -5.37 16.49
N THR A 183 -3.47 -5.14 16.74
CA THR A 183 -3.01 -4.44 17.95
C THR A 183 -3.47 -2.97 17.96
N MET A 184 -3.30 -2.26 16.84
CA MET A 184 -3.75 -0.87 16.71
C MET A 184 -5.27 -0.72 16.91
N MET A 185 -6.04 -1.72 16.50
CA MET A 185 -7.51 -1.72 16.64
C MET A 185 -7.97 -1.79 18.09
N ILE A 186 -7.27 -2.58 18.93
CA ILE A 186 -7.54 -2.64 20.36
C ILE A 186 -7.28 -1.26 21.01
N GLU A 187 -6.17 -0.62 20.66
CA GLU A 187 -5.81 0.71 21.18
C GLU A 187 -6.78 1.80 20.71
N LEU A 188 -7.18 1.76 19.43
CA LEU A 188 -8.15 2.68 18.86
C LEU A 188 -9.53 2.53 19.51
N THR A 189 -9.95 1.30 19.80
CA THR A 189 -11.21 1.02 20.53
C THR A 189 -11.19 1.67 21.92
N GLY A 190 -10.12 1.44 22.69
CA GLY A 190 -9.98 2.03 24.02
C GLY A 190 -9.96 3.56 23.99
N SER A 191 -9.23 4.13 23.04
CA SER A 191 -9.17 5.58 22.83
C SER A 191 -10.55 6.16 22.46
N THR A 192 -11.27 5.50 21.55
CA THR A 192 -12.59 5.92 21.11
C THR A 192 -13.62 5.90 22.25
N GLN A 193 -13.59 4.85 23.08
CA GLN A 193 -14.42 4.75 24.28
C GLN A 193 -14.11 5.86 25.30
N SER A 194 -12.82 6.16 25.51
CA SER A 194 -12.38 7.23 26.41
C SER A 194 -12.84 8.62 25.93
N VAL A 195 -12.75 8.88 24.62
CA VAL A 195 -13.23 10.13 24.01
C VAL A 195 -14.75 10.25 24.16
N ALA A 196 -15.50 9.19 23.88
CA ALA A 196 -16.95 9.19 24.06
C ALA A 196 -17.33 9.48 25.52
N HIS A 197 -16.67 8.82 26.47
CA HIS A 197 -16.91 9.04 27.89
C HIS A 197 -16.61 10.49 28.31
N THR A 198 -15.45 11.02 27.92
CA THR A 198 -15.06 12.41 28.21
C THR A 198 -16.06 13.40 27.62
N ALA A 199 -16.49 13.18 26.38
CA ALA A 199 -17.48 14.02 25.72
C ALA A 199 -18.82 14.04 26.48
N THR A 200 -19.31 12.87 26.92
CA THR A 200 -20.55 12.80 27.73
C THR A 200 -20.40 13.50 29.07
N HIS A 201 -19.25 13.33 29.74
CA HIS A 201 -18.96 13.97 31.02
C HIS A 201 -18.83 15.49 30.88
N THR A 202 -18.19 15.99 29.82
CA THR A 202 -18.10 17.42 29.51
C THR A 202 -19.47 18.03 29.26
N ALA A 203 -20.36 17.34 28.53
CA ALA A 203 -21.73 17.81 28.32
C ALA A 203 -22.49 17.95 29.65
N GLN A 204 -22.37 16.95 30.55
CA GLN A 204 -22.98 16.96 31.87
C GLN A 204 -22.49 18.14 32.73
N LEU A 205 -21.17 18.33 32.84
CA LEU A 205 -20.57 19.44 33.59
C LEU A 205 -21.03 20.81 33.09
N GLN A 206 -21.34 20.89 31.78
CA GLN A 206 -21.73 22.14 31.17
C GLN A 206 -23.23 22.45 31.31
N GLU A 207 -24.05 21.40 31.43
CA GLU A 207 -25.45 21.50 31.87
C GLU A 207 -25.51 21.95 33.34
N ASP A 208 -24.71 21.36 34.23
CA ASP A 208 -24.59 21.82 35.63
C ASP A 208 -24.15 23.28 35.72
N SER A 209 -23.21 23.69 34.85
CA SER A 209 -22.74 25.08 34.77
C SER A 209 -23.83 26.02 34.26
N HIS A 210 -24.67 25.59 33.32
CA HIS A 210 -25.83 26.36 32.86
C HIS A 210 -26.78 26.67 34.03
N ASP A 211 -27.10 25.66 34.86
CA ASP A 211 -27.95 25.83 36.04
C ASP A 211 -27.37 26.83 37.04
N LYS A 212 -26.04 26.78 37.27
CA LYS A 212 -25.35 27.73 38.15
C LYS A 212 -25.37 29.16 37.59
N VAL A 213 -25.23 29.33 36.29
CA VAL A 213 -25.33 30.64 35.63
C VAL A 213 -26.75 31.20 35.73
N GLU A 214 -27.79 30.36 35.64
CA GLU A 214 -29.18 30.78 35.82
C GLU A 214 -29.48 31.22 37.26
N GLN A 215 -28.95 30.48 38.25
CA GLN A 215 -29.02 30.87 39.67
C GLN A 215 -28.34 32.21 39.92
N LEU A 216 -27.13 32.43 39.36
CA LEU A 216 -26.42 33.70 39.45
C LEU A 216 -27.21 34.84 38.81
N ASN A 217 -27.80 34.63 37.63
CA ASN A 217 -28.61 35.65 36.96
C ASN A 217 -29.84 36.05 37.80
N THR A 218 -30.42 35.11 38.55
CA THR A 218 -31.52 35.39 39.47
C THR A 218 -31.05 36.24 40.66
N GLN A 219 -29.96 35.85 41.33
CA GLN A 219 -29.38 36.63 42.44
C GLN A 219 -28.98 38.04 42.01
N MET A 220 -28.48 38.20 40.78
CA MET A 220 -28.11 39.49 40.21
C MET A 220 -29.31 40.43 40.05
N LYS A 221 -30.47 39.91 39.65
CA LYS A 221 -31.72 40.68 39.58
C LYS A 221 -32.17 41.14 40.96
N ASP A 222 -32.03 40.28 41.97
CA ASP A 222 -32.38 40.63 43.36
C ASP A 222 -31.48 41.76 43.89
N ILE A 223 -30.16 41.69 43.65
CA ILE A 223 -29.23 42.76 44.05
C ILE A 223 -29.54 44.06 43.28
N GLN A 224 -29.92 43.97 42.00
CA GLN A 224 -30.32 45.13 41.21
C GLN A 224 -31.57 45.82 41.79
N LEU A 225 -32.54 45.02 42.25
CA LEU A 225 -33.73 45.53 42.94
C LEU A 225 -33.36 46.19 44.27
N MET A 226 -32.51 45.56 45.08
CA MET A 226 -32.02 46.13 46.34
C MET A 226 -31.26 47.44 46.11
N GLY A 227 -30.42 47.52 45.08
CA GLY A 227 -29.72 48.76 44.69
C GLY A 227 -30.69 49.89 44.36
N LYS A 228 -31.80 49.60 43.68
CA LYS A 228 -32.86 50.58 43.40
C LYS A 228 -33.53 51.08 44.68
N VAL A 229 -33.85 50.18 45.61
CA VAL A 229 -34.42 50.55 46.92
C VAL A 229 -33.45 51.44 47.71
N ILE A 230 -32.15 51.11 47.74
CA ILE A 230 -31.13 51.92 48.41
C ILE A 230 -31.05 53.32 47.79
N GLN A 231 -31.16 53.40 46.46
CA GLN A 231 -31.17 54.68 45.74
C GLN A 231 -32.39 55.53 46.15
N GLU A 232 -33.57 54.92 46.20
CA GLU A 232 -34.82 55.59 46.63
C GLU A 232 -34.74 56.07 48.09
N VAL A 233 -34.21 55.24 49.00
CA VAL A 233 -33.99 55.60 50.41
C VAL A 233 -32.99 56.74 50.54
N ALA A 234 -31.90 56.71 49.77
CA ALA A 234 -30.91 57.79 49.75
C ALA A 234 -31.54 59.11 49.27
N ASP A 235 -32.35 59.09 48.22
CA ASP A 235 -33.04 60.28 47.71
C ASP A 235 -34.04 60.84 48.74
N GLN A 236 -34.81 59.98 49.40
CA GLN A 236 -35.71 60.38 50.50
C GLN A 236 -34.96 60.94 51.71
N THR A 237 -33.85 60.30 52.10
CA THR A 237 -33.02 60.75 53.24
C THR A 237 -32.37 62.10 52.95
N ASN A 238 -31.93 62.33 51.70
CA ASN A 238 -31.41 63.63 51.28
C ASN A 238 -32.48 64.73 51.35
N LEU A 239 -33.72 64.43 50.95
CA LEU A 239 -34.86 65.36 51.09
C LEU A 239 -35.19 65.65 52.56
N LEU A 240 -35.18 64.64 53.43
CA LEU A 240 -35.38 64.82 54.87
C LEU A 240 -34.26 65.68 55.48
N GLY A 241 -33.01 65.42 55.12
CA GLY A 241 -31.86 66.24 55.55
C GLY A 241 -31.94 67.68 55.03
N LEU A 242 -32.46 67.90 53.82
CA LEU A 242 -32.71 69.23 53.29
C LEU A 242 -33.79 69.96 54.10
N ASN A 243 -34.92 69.30 54.38
CA ASN A 243 -35.99 69.86 55.20
C ASN A 243 -35.49 70.19 56.62
N ALA A 244 -34.69 69.32 57.23
CA ALA A 244 -34.08 69.55 58.54
C ALA A 244 -33.11 70.73 58.53
N ALA A 245 -32.33 70.91 57.46
CA ALA A 245 -31.43 72.06 57.31
C ALA A 245 -32.20 73.38 57.16
N ILE A 246 -33.32 73.37 56.45
CA ILE A 246 -34.22 74.54 56.34
C ILE A 246 -34.78 74.92 57.71
N GLU A 247 -35.27 73.95 58.48
CA GLU A 247 -35.85 74.22 59.80
C GLU A 247 -34.78 74.65 60.82
N ALA A 248 -33.57 74.09 60.74
CA ALA A 248 -32.42 74.53 61.53
C ALA A 248 -32.05 76.00 61.24
N ALA A 249 -32.03 76.40 59.97
CA ALA A 249 -31.80 77.80 59.59
C ALA A 249 -32.92 78.72 60.09
N ARG A 250 -34.17 78.22 60.15
CA ARG A 250 -35.34 78.96 60.62
C ARG A 250 -35.33 79.21 62.14
N ALA A 251 -34.71 78.31 62.90
CA ALA A 251 -34.56 78.43 64.36
C ALA A 251 -33.42 79.38 64.81
N GLY A 252 -32.64 79.95 63.88
CA GLY A 252 -31.57 80.91 64.20
C GLY A 252 -30.45 80.30 65.06
N GLU A 253 -30.00 81.00 66.10
CA GLU A 253 -28.91 80.52 66.99
C GLU A 253 -29.25 79.20 67.71
N ALA A 254 -30.53 78.92 67.98
CA ALA A 254 -30.97 77.69 68.62
C ALA A 254 -30.88 76.46 67.69
N GLY A 255 -30.82 76.66 66.37
CA GLY A 255 -30.77 75.60 65.36
C GLY A 255 -29.37 75.12 64.97
N TYR A 256 -28.31 75.75 65.49
CA TYR A 256 -26.93 75.52 65.03
C TYR A 256 -26.48 74.05 65.13
N GLY A 257 -26.81 73.37 66.23
CA GLY A 257 -26.51 71.95 66.41
C GLY A 257 -27.31 71.04 65.46
N PHE A 258 -28.56 71.41 65.16
CA PHE A 258 -29.41 70.70 64.21
C PHE A 258 -28.94 70.85 62.77
N GLU A 259 -28.38 72.01 62.40
CA GLU A 259 -27.84 72.26 61.05
C GLU A 259 -26.66 71.34 60.74
N ILE A 260 -25.78 71.10 61.72
CA ILE A 260 -24.65 70.17 61.58
C ILE A 260 -25.15 68.75 61.31
N VAL A 261 -26.15 68.28 62.07
CA VAL A 261 -26.74 66.94 61.89
C VAL A 261 -27.41 66.82 60.52
N ALA A 262 -28.19 67.83 60.11
CA ALA A 262 -28.85 67.85 58.80
C ALA A 262 -27.85 67.78 57.64
N ARG A 263 -26.72 68.49 57.76
CA ARG A 263 -25.61 68.44 56.79
C ARG A 263 -24.98 67.05 56.71
N GLU A 264 -24.76 66.39 57.85
CA GLU A 264 -24.20 65.04 57.90
C GLU A 264 -25.16 64.00 57.30
N ILE A 265 -26.47 64.12 57.57
CA ILE A 265 -27.51 63.27 56.96
C ILE A 265 -27.50 63.41 55.43
N ARG A 266 -27.42 64.63 54.90
CA ARG A 266 -27.35 64.87 53.44
C ARG A 266 -26.08 64.26 52.84
N LYS A 267 -24.94 64.42 53.50
CA LYS A 267 -23.67 63.84 53.06
C LYS A 267 -23.73 62.31 53.04
N LEU A 268 -24.33 61.70 54.06
CA LEU A 268 -24.57 60.25 54.13
C LEU A 268 -25.48 59.77 53.00
N ALA A 269 -26.54 60.52 52.71
CA ALA A 269 -27.47 60.22 51.63
C ALA A 269 -26.81 60.31 50.24
N GLU A 270 -26.02 61.35 49.98
CA GLU A 270 -25.27 61.48 48.73
C GLU A 270 -24.23 60.36 48.55
N ASN A 271 -23.50 60.01 49.62
CA ASN A 271 -22.57 58.88 49.61
C ASN A 271 -23.29 57.54 49.34
N SER A 272 -24.49 57.35 49.90
CA SER A 272 -25.31 56.15 49.69
C SER A 272 -25.79 56.05 48.23
N LYS A 273 -26.20 57.18 47.65
CA LYS A 273 -26.56 57.30 46.23
C LYS A 273 -25.39 56.97 45.30
N GLN A 274 -24.22 57.55 45.56
CA GLN A 274 -23.03 57.27 44.76
C GLN A 274 -22.59 55.79 44.88
N SER A 275 -22.70 55.20 46.06
CA SER A 275 -22.42 53.78 46.28
C SER A 275 -23.39 52.88 45.53
N SER A 276 -24.70 53.18 45.57
CA SER A 276 -25.72 52.46 44.82
C SER A 276 -25.48 52.52 43.31
N LYS A 277 -25.13 53.71 42.78
CA LYS A 277 -24.77 53.87 41.37
C LYS A 277 -23.59 52.98 40.97
N THR A 278 -22.55 52.94 41.81
CA THR A 278 -21.37 52.09 41.60
C THR A 278 -21.75 50.60 41.58
N ILE A 279 -22.64 50.17 42.50
CA ILE A 279 -23.18 48.81 42.51
C ILE A 279 -23.90 48.51 41.19
N GLN A 280 -24.80 49.39 40.72
CA GLN A 280 -25.52 49.21 39.45
C GLN A 280 -24.58 49.09 38.24
N GLU A 281 -23.52 49.88 38.19
CA GLU A 281 -22.50 49.78 37.14
C GLU A 281 -21.77 48.43 37.17
N LYS A 282 -21.39 47.94 38.35
CA LYS A 282 -20.80 46.61 38.51
C LYS A 282 -21.76 45.50 38.09
N LEU A 283 -23.05 45.62 38.41
CA LEU A 283 -24.06 44.63 38.03
C LEU A 283 -24.24 44.54 36.51
N ARG A 284 -24.21 45.68 35.79
CA ARG A 284 -24.25 45.71 34.33
C ARG A 284 -23.05 44.98 33.70
N GLY A 285 -21.86 45.17 34.27
CA GLY A 285 -20.66 44.43 33.84
C GLY A 285 -20.81 42.92 34.02
N MET A 286 -21.30 42.49 35.18
CA MET A 286 -21.56 41.07 35.48
C MET A 286 -22.60 40.44 34.55
N ASN A 287 -23.67 41.16 34.19
CA ASN A 287 -24.66 40.66 33.22
C ASN A 287 -24.04 40.37 31.83
N THR A 288 -23.07 41.17 31.42
CA THR A 288 -22.36 40.95 30.15
C THR A 288 -21.50 39.68 30.22
N ILE A 289 -20.80 39.47 31.34
CA ILE A 289 -20.00 38.26 31.57
C ILE A 289 -20.89 37.01 31.63
N ILE A 290 -22.03 37.08 32.31
CA ILE A 290 -23.01 35.99 32.38
C ILE A 290 -23.50 35.59 30.99
N ALA A 291 -23.79 36.57 30.13
CA ALA A 291 -24.22 36.31 28.76
C ALA A 291 -23.13 35.60 27.93
N ASP A 292 -21.88 36.04 28.04
CA ASP A 292 -20.72 35.41 27.39
C ASP A 292 -20.48 33.98 27.89
N VAL A 293 -20.54 33.75 29.21
CA VAL A 293 -20.41 32.40 29.79
C VAL A 293 -21.53 31.48 29.30
N LYS A 294 -22.78 31.97 29.24
CA LYS A 294 -23.91 31.19 28.73
C LYS A 294 -23.68 30.76 27.27
N GLN A 295 -23.25 31.69 26.42
CA GLN A 295 -22.97 31.38 25.01
C GLN A 295 -21.86 30.31 24.89
N ARG A 296 -20.77 30.46 25.63
CA ARG A 296 -19.65 29.48 25.61
C ARG A 296 -20.08 28.11 26.12
N ASN A 297 -20.97 28.04 27.11
CA ASN A 297 -21.54 26.79 27.57
C ASN A 297 -22.33 26.09 26.47
N ASP A 298 -23.23 26.81 25.80
CA ASP A 298 -24.04 26.27 24.70
C ASP A 298 -23.17 25.76 23.54
N GLU A 299 -22.10 26.47 23.19
CA GLU A 299 -21.13 26.05 22.18
C GLU A 299 -20.37 24.78 22.62
N THR A 300 -19.93 24.73 23.87
CA THR A 300 -19.22 23.57 24.43
C THR A 300 -20.10 22.32 24.44
N VAL A 301 -21.39 22.43 24.80
CA VAL A 301 -22.34 21.31 24.76
C VAL A 301 -22.51 20.78 23.33
N LYS A 302 -22.61 21.66 22.34
CA LYS A 302 -22.69 21.24 20.93
C LYS A 302 -21.44 20.48 20.49
N LEU A 303 -20.25 20.98 20.84
CA LEU A 303 -18.98 20.32 20.53
C LEU A 303 -18.86 18.95 21.21
N ALA A 304 -19.22 18.86 22.49
CA ALA A 304 -19.22 17.61 23.23
C ALA A 304 -20.17 16.57 22.60
N ARG A 305 -21.39 16.97 22.20
CA ARG A 305 -22.32 16.06 21.51
C ARG A 305 -21.80 15.60 20.15
N ALA A 306 -21.22 16.50 19.36
CA ALA A 306 -20.61 16.15 18.08
C ALA A 306 -19.44 15.16 18.27
N GLN A 307 -18.60 15.39 19.28
CA GLN A 307 -17.48 14.49 19.61
C GLN A 307 -17.96 13.09 20.01
N ALA A 308 -19.02 12.99 20.83
CA ALA A 308 -19.61 11.71 21.20
C ALA A 308 -20.17 10.94 19.98
N GLU A 309 -20.74 11.64 19.00
CA GLU A 309 -21.25 11.02 17.78
C GLU A 309 -20.12 10.53 16.87
N SER A 310 -19.08 11.35 16.66
CA SER A 310 -17.87 10.94 15.95
C SER A 310 -17.20 9.72 16.59
N SER A 311 -17.21 9.60 17.91
CA SER A 311 -16.73 8.38 18.58
C SER A 311 -17.55 7.13 18.25
N LYS A 312 -18.88 7.25 18.06
CA LYS A 312 -19.69 6.10 17.63
C LYS A 312 -19.37 5.68 16.20
N GLU A 313 -19.18 6.65 15.30
CA GLU A 313 -18.77 6.37 13.92
C GLU A 313 -17.40 5.68 13.88
N LEU A 314 -16.43 6.17 14.66
CA LEU A 314 -15.12 5.53 14.81
C LEU A 314 -15.24 4.09 15.31
N ALA A 315 -16.10 3.82 16.29
CA ALA A 315 -16.34 2.46 16.77
C ALA A 315 -16.92 1.55 15.65
N SER A 316 -17.78 2.07 14.78
CA SER A 316 -18.25 1.31 13.62
C SER A 316 -17.15 1.01 12.60
N PHE A 317 -16.25 1.98 12.34
CA PHE A 317 -15.08 1.74 11.49
C PHE A 317 -14.15 0.69 12.09
N VAL A 318 -14.02 0.68 13.42
CA VAL A 318 -13.24 -0.32 14.12
C VAL A 318 -13.77 -1.73 13.79
N THR A 319 -15.07 -1.97 13.98
CA THR A 319 -15.69 -3.28 13.69
C THR A 319 -15.56 -3.68 12.22
N MET A 320 -15.64 -2.72 11.28
CA MET A 320 -15.45 -3.01 9.85
C MET A 320 -14.04 -3.51 9.55
N ILE A 321 -13.02 -2.84 10.10
CA ILE A 321 -11.63 -3.23 9.88
C ILE A 321 -11.32 -4.56 10.58
N GLU A 322 -11.90 -4.86 11.75
CA GLU A 322 -11.80 -6.19 12.38
C GLU A 322 -12.31 -7.29 11.44
N SER A 323 -13.44 -7.08 10.77
CA SER A 323 -13.97 -8.03 9.78
C SER A 323 -13.01 -8.25 8.61
N ILE A 324 -12.40 -7.18 8.08
CA ILE A 324 -11.39 -7.28 7.00
C ILE A 324 -10.16 -8.06 7.49
N THR A 325 -9.75 -7.81 8.73
CA THR A 325 -8.60 -8.49 9.35
C THR A 325 -8.86 -10.00 9.49
N ASP A 326 -10.08 -10.39 9.86
CA ASP A 326 -10.51 -11.80 9.93
C ASP A 326 -10.59 -12.46 8.54
N GLU A 327 -11.10 -11.75 7.52
CA GLU A 327 -11.11 -12.23 6.13
C GLU A 327 -9.69 -12.45 5.59
N LEU A 328 -8.77 -11.53 5.86
CA LEU A 328 -7.36 -11.65 5.48
C LEU A 328 -6.68 -12.84 6.18
N SER A 329 -7.00 -13.07 7.46
CA SER A 329 -6.53 -14.23 8.21
C SER A 329 -7.05 -15.55 7.61
N LYS A 330 -8.32 -15.61 7.20
CA LYS A 330 -8.90 -16.79 6.52
C LYS A 330 -8.23 -17.07 5.18
N LEU A 331 -7.92 -16.05 4.38
CA LEU A 331 -7.18 -16.21 3.11
C LEU A 331 -5.79 -16.83 3.33
N GLN A 332 -5.15 -16.54 4.46
CA GLN A 332 -3.87 -17.16 4.84
C GLN A 332 -4.06 -18.62 5.24
N GLY A 333 -5.13 -18.95 5.98
CA GLY A 333 -5.42 -20.32 6.40
C GLY A 333 -5.83 -21.28 5.28
N VAL A 334 -6.31 -20.77 4.14
CA VAL A 334 -6.65 -21.57 2.94
C VAL A 334 -5.41 -21.82 2.04
N ALA A 335 -4.31 -21.09 2.25
CA ALA A 335 -3.11 -21.19 1.44
C ALA A 335 -2.04 -22.18 1.96
N GLY A 336 -2.27 -22.81 3.13
CA GLY A 336 -1.41 -23.83 3.73
C GLY A 336 -2.04 -25.22 3.69
#